data_AF-A0A7V9TCE2-F1
#
_entry.id   AF-A0A7V9TCE2-F1
#
_cell.length_a   1.000
_cell.length_b   1.000
_cell.length_c   1.000
_cell.angle_alpha   90.00
_cell.angle_beta   90.00
_cell.angle_gamma   90.00
#
_symmetry.space_group_name_H-M   'P 1'
#
loop_
_entity.id
_entity.type
_entity.pdbx_description
1 polymer ?
#
loop_
_entity_poly.entity_id
_entity_poly.type
_entity_poly.pdbx_seq_one_letter_code
_entity_poly.pdbx_strand_id
1 'polypeptide(L)'
;VYQKSEWEAVETELKNEAEFGIGLPKGVPLVARLLTRLTGQIKTGDAVKTEIRQRLDSQIEQLIGRLNELLLRAEIEVRKTSKKAVVVIVDNLDRITFKDFGVGRTSHDALFIEHGEQLCALHCHTVYTVPISMMYGLSARTLCSIFPAYHVLPMIKSHEPRAKGGGDSPEGMNRLRGILGHRIEVDSLCEEDAVTHLCRACGGHPRDLMTLVRHSIEDADESQAKPITRAAVERAEARLVAAFSRMIPEPYFEKLVAVYRTNKIKKDADHQAMLFSQSVLEYANGVEPWHDVHPAVQKLDSFTEVLKNERAKLTAES
;
A
#
# COMPACT_ATOMS: atom_id res chain seq x y z
N VAL A 1 7.22 -41.23 10.85
CA VAL A 1 8.60 -40.86 11.26
C VAL A 1 9.45 -40.99 10.00
N TYR A 2 9.74 -39.88 9.33
CA TYR A 2 10.53 -39.89 8.10
C TYR A 2 12.01 -40.07 8.43
N GLN A 3 12.74 -40.78 7.57
CA GLN A 3 14.14 -41.17 7.81
C GLN A 3 15.08 -39.99 7.53
N LYS A 4 16.19 -39.93 8.29
CA LYS A 4 17.22 -38.87 8.24
C LYS A 4 17.76 -38.60 6.81
N SER A 5 17.73 -39.62 5.95
CA SER A 5 18.14 -39.55 4.54
C SER A 5 17.24 -38.69 3.66
N GLU A 6 15.94 -38.55 3.97
CA GLU A 6 15.02 -37.71 3.21
C GLU A 6 15.20 -36.22 3.55
N TRP A 7 15.60 -35.91 4.78
CA TRP A 7 15.99 -34.56 5.19
C TRP A 7 17.29 -34.11 4.53
N GLU A 8 18.27 -35.00 4.44
CA GLU A 8 19.55 -34.72 3.77
C GLU A 8 19.36 -34.53 2.25
N ALA A 9 18.43 -35.25 1.61
CA ALA A 9 18.09 -35.04 0.20
C ALA A 9 17.45 -33.68 -0.05
N VAL A 10 16.48 -33.27 0.77
CA VAL A 10 15.81 -31.96 0.68
C VAL A 10 16.79 -30.81 0.97
N GLU A 11 17.69 -30.98 1.95
CA GLU A 11 18.71 -29.98 2.28
C GLU A 11 19.77 -29.84 1.17
N THR A 12 20.08 -30.94 0.48
CA THR A 12 21.01 -30.97 -0.66
C THR A 12 20.37 -30.35 -1.90
N GLU A 13 19.07 -30.59 -2.13
CA GLU A 13 18.31 -29.97 -3.23
C GLU A 13 18.15 -28.46 -3.02
N LEU A 14 17.90 -28.02 -1.78
CA LEU A 14 17.85 -26.60 -1.39
C LEU A 14 19.21 -25.90 -1.45
N LYS A 15 20.32 -26.62 -1.19
CA LYS A 15 21.69 -26.11 -1.34
C LYS A 15 22.09 -26.02 -2.81
N ASN A 16 21.72 -26.99 -3.64
CA ASN A 16 22.03 -26.99 -5.07
C ASN A 16 21.23 -25.91 -5.83
N GLU A 17 20.01 -25.59 -5.41
CA GLU A 17 19.26 -24.43 -5.95
C GLU A 17 19.86 -23.07 -5.54
N ALA A 18 20.64 -23.02 -4.45
CA ALA A 18 21.32 -21.82 -4.00
C ALA A 18 22.61 -21.49 -4.81
N GLU A 19 23.15 -22.46 -5.56
CA GLU A 19 24.38 -22.27 -6.35
C GLU A 19 24.15 -21.76 -7.79
N PHE A 20 22.89 -21.69 -8.27
CA PHE A 20 22.60 -21.23 -9.65
C PHE A 20 22.45 -19.70 -9.82
N GLY A 21 23.07 -18.90 -8.95
CA GLY A 21 23.42 -17.51 -9.25
C GLY A 21 22.25 -16.52 -9.25
N ILE A 22 22.09 -15.81 -8.13
CA ILE A 22 22.05 -14.34 -7.99
C ILE A 22 22.14 -14.11 -6.47
N GLY A 23 23.25 -13.53 -6.02
CA GLY A 23 23.49 -13.27 -4.60
C GLY A 23 22.47 -12.28 -4.03
N LEU A 24 21.51 -12.78 -3.27
CA LEU A 24 20.65 -11.97 -2.41
C LEU A 24 20.68 -12.51 -0.97
N PRO A 25 20.46 -11.65 0.05
CA PRO A 25 20.74 -11.97 1.45
C PRO A 25 19.95 -13.18 1.98
N LYS A 26 20.53 -13.91 2.93
CA LYS A 26 19.83 -14.98 3.67
C LYS A 26 18.64 -14.36 4.42
N GLY A 27 17.42 -14.90 4.22
CA GLY A 27 16.20 -14.48 4.93
C GLY A 27 15.01 -14.04 4.07
N VAL A 28 15.15 -13.99 2.73
CA VAL A 28 14.05 -13.62 1.84
C VAL A 28 13.03 -14.78 1.70
N PRO A 29 11.72 -14.56 1.95
CA PRO A 29 10.68 -15.57 1.81
C PRO A 29 10.66 -16.20 0.40
N LEU A 30 10.37 -17.50 0.32
CA LEU A 30 10.42 -18.30 -0.92
C LEU A 30 9.51 -17.74 -2.03
N VAL A 31 8.38 -17.14 -1.66
CA VAL A 31 7.45 -16.46 -2.56
C VAL A 31 8.07 -15.19 -3.18
N ALA A 32 8.86 -14.43 -2.43
CA ALA A 32 9.55 -13.24 -2.95
C ALA A 32 10.71 -13.60 -3.91
N ARG A 33 11.37 -14.76 -3.70
CA ARG A 33 12.32 -15.34 -4.66
C ARG A 33 11.64 -15.76 -5.98
N LEU A 34 10.40 -16.23 -5.91
CA LEU A 34 9.59 -16.60 -7.06
C LEU A 34 9.15 -15.37 -7.86
N LEU A 35 8.65 -14.33 -7.18
CA LEU A 35 8.23 -13.06 -7.80
C LEU A 35 9.39 -12.30 -8.48
N THR A 36 10.61 -12.42 -7.96
CA THR A 36 11.81 -11.85 -8.60
C THR A 36 12.24 -12.63 -9.85
N ARG A 37 12.12 -13.97 -9.87
CA ARG A 37 12.29 -14.75 -11.11
C ARG A 37 11.22 -14.40 -12.17
N LEU A 38 9.96 -14.23 -11.74
CA LEU A 38 8.84 -13.86 -12.61
C LEU A 38 9.01 -12.47 -13.25
N THR A 39 9.62 -11.52 -12.55
CA THR A 39 9.78 -10.14 -13.04
C THR A 39 11.08 -9.89 -13.81
N GLY A 40 12.11 -10.72 -13.61
CA GLY A 40 13.44 -10.53 -14.21
C GLY A 40 13.64 -11.09 -15.62
N GLN A 41 12.82 -12.06 -16.06
CA GLN A 41 13.08 -12.81 -17.31
C GLN A 41 12.23 -12.41 -18.52
N ILE A 42 11.47 -11.32 -18.43
CA ILE A 42 10.64 -10.84 -19.54
C ILE A 42 11.49 -9.93 -20.44
N LYS A 43 12.35 -10.52 -21.28
CA LYS A 43 12.91 -9.86 -22.48
C LYS A 43 12.88 -10.77 -23.72
N THR A 44 12.14 -10.28 -24.73
CA THR A 44 12.19 -10.55 -26.18
C THR A 44 11.77 -11.91 -26.76
N GLY A 45 10.68 -11.90 -27.57
CA GLY A 45 10.30 -12.91 -28.58
C GLY A 45 8.94 -13.61 -28.36
N ASP A 46 7.96 -13.48 -29.27
CA ASP A 46 6.58 -13.96 -29.09
C ASP A 46 6.40 -15.49 -29.08
N ALA A 47 7.22 -16.25 -29.82
CA ALA A 47 7.20 -17.72 -29.77
C ALA A 47 7.85 -18.26 -28.48
N VAL A 48 8.92 -17.61 -28.02
CA VAL A 48 9.64 -17.94 -26.78
C VAL A 48 8.79 -17.61 -25.55
N LYS A 49 7.96 -16.55 -25.60
CA LYS A 49 6.98 -16.23 -24.55
C LYS A 49 5.97 -17.35 -24.32
N THR A 50 5.48 -18.00 -25.38
CA THR A 50 4.46 -19.06 -25.25
C THR A 50 5.06 -20.33 -24.66
N GLU A 51 6.25 -20.74 -25.10
CA GLU A 51 6.92 -21.93 -24.55
C GLU A 51 7.38 -21.71 -23.10
N ILE A 52 7.90 -20.52 -22.79
CA ILE A 52 8.26 -20.15 -21.41
C ILE A 52 7.02 -20.11 -20.52
N ARG A 53 5.90 -19.53 -20.98
CA ARG A 53 4.63 -19.55 -20.22
C ARG A 53 4.17 -20.97 -19.93
N GLN A 54 4.11 -21.85 -20.93
CA GLN A 54 3.67 -23.24 -20.73
C GLN A 54 4.55 -24.01 -19.74
N ARG A 55 5.88 -23.82 -19.78
CA ARG A 55 6.79 -24.44 -18.81
C ARG A 55 6.66 -23.81 -17.41
N LEU A 56 6.40 -22.51 -17.32
CA LEU A 56 6.21 -21.82 -16.04
C LEU A 56 4.87 -22.18 -15.39
N ASP A 57 3.80 -22.26 -16.17
CA ASP A 57 2.46 -22.57 -15.67
C ASP A 57 2.41 -23.98 -15.05
N SER A 58 3.01 -24.97 -15.73
CA SER A 58 3.15 -26.32 -15.17
C SER A 58 4.00 -26.38 -13.91
N GLN A 59 5.03 -25.52 -13.78
CA GLN A 59 5.82 -25.41 -12.55
C GLN A 59 5.05 -24.72 -11.41
N ILE A 60 4.20 -23.74 -11.72
CA ILE A 60 3.36 -23.05 -10.73
C ILE A 60 2.34 -24.04 -10.14
N GLU A 61 1.68 -24.83 -10.98
CA GLU A 61 0.74 -25.85 -10.50
C GLU A 61 1.42 -26.89 -9.61
N GLN A 62 2.60 -27.40 -10.02
CA GLN A 62 3.37 -28.33 -9.20
C GLN A 62 3.80 -27.71 -7.87
N LEU A 63 4.21 -26.44 -7.87
CA LEU A 63 4.59 -25.73 -6.65
C LEU A 63 3.40 -25.55 -5.70
N ILE A 64 2.24 -25.16 -6.22
CA ILE A 64 1.00 -25.05 -5.44
C ILE A 64 0.63 -26.41 -4.85
N GLY A 65 0.74 -27.48 -5.63
CA GLY A 65 0.52 -28.86 -5.15
C GLY A 65 1.42 -29.21 -3.97
N ARG A 66 2.74 -29.00 -4.11
CA ARG A 66 3.72 -29.25 -3.03
C ARG A 66 3.47 -28.37 -1.80
N LEU A 67 3.09 -27.11 -2.00
CA LEU A 67 2.75 -26.21 -0.90
C LEU A 67 1.49 -26.66 -0.17
N ASN A 68 0.49 -27.14 -0.89
CA ASN A 68 -0.73 -27.68 -0.32
C ASN A 68 -0.49 -28.99 0.47
N GLU A 69 0.42 -29.84 0.02
CA GLU A 69 0.87 -31.00 0.82
C GLU A 69 1.53 -30.56 2.14
N LEU A 70 2.35 -29.52 2.11
CA LEU A 70 2.96 -28.95 3.31
C LEU A 70 1.91 -28.34 4.25
N LEU A 71 0.98 -27.55 3.71
CA LEU A 71 -0.11 -26.93 4.47
C LEU A 71 -1.01 -27.99 5.12
N LEU A 72 -1.30 -29.09 4.41
CA LEU A 72 -2.08 -30.19 4.97
C LEU A 72 -1.37 -30.84 6.17
N ARG A 73 -0.04 -31.03 6.09
CA ARG A 73 0.74 -31.54 7.23
C ARG A 73 0.72 -30.56 8.41
N ALA A 74 0.84 -29.26 8.14
CA ALA A 74 0.76 -28.23 9.16
C ALA A 74 -0.63 -28.20 9.84
N GLU A 75 -1.70 -28.31 9.06
CA GLU A 75 -3.08 -28.41 9.54
C GLU A 75 -3.27 -29.60 10.51
N ILE A 76 -2.71 -30.77 10.19
CA ILE A 76 -2.74 -31.95 11.06
C ILE A 76 -2.09 -31.68 12.42
N GLU A 77 -0.93 -31.01 12.44
CA GLU A 77 -0.26 -30.65 13.70
C GLU A 77 -1.02 -29.57 14.47
N VAL A 78 -1.58 -28.57 13.78
CA VAL A 78 -2.40 -27.50 14.40
C VAL A 78 -3.62 -28.09 15.11
N ARG A 79 -4.29 -29.08 14.52
CA ARG A 79 -5.47 -29.75 15.12
C ARG A 79 -5.15 -30.55 16.39
N LYS A 80 -3.89 -30.89 16.64
CA LYS A 80 -3.46 -31.49 17.92
C LYS A 80 -3.33 -30.45 19.05
N THR A 81 -3.44 -29.16 18.72
CA THR A 81 -3.41 -28.05 19.68
C THR A 81 -4.81 -27.46 19.88
N SER A 82 -4.93 -26.40 20.67
CA SER A 82 -6.19 -25.63 20.83
C SER A 82 -6.47 -24.65 19.68
N LYS A 83 -5.61 -24.59 18.66
CA LYS A 83 -5.75 -23.69 17.51
C LYS A 83 -6.65 -24.32 16.43
N LYS A 84 -7.32 -23.46 15.64
CA LYS A 84 -8.37 -23.89 14.70
C LYS A 84 -7.86 -24.26 13.31
N ALA A 85 -6.96 -23.47 12.75
CA ALA A 85 -6.50 -23.60 11.37
C ALA A 85 -5.18 -22.83 11.15
N VAL A 86 -4.52 -23.11 10.03
CA VAL A 86 -3.41 -22.30 9.52
C VAL A 86 -3.96 -21.11 8.73
N VAL A 87 -3.39 -19.93 8.96
CA VAL A 87 -3.66 -18.70 8.17
C VAL A 87 -2.34 -18.19 7.59
N VAL A 88 -2.32 -17.94 6.29
CA VAL A 88 -1.20 -17.33 5.59
C VAL A 88 -1.52 -15.86 5.31
N ILE A 89 -0.65 -14.96 5.72
CA ILE A 89 -0.76 -13.53 5.43
C ILE A 89 0.37 -13.16 4.49
N VAL A 90 0.03 -12.77 3.26
CA VAL A 90 0.98 -12.31 2.25
C VAL A 90 0.86 -10.78 2.18
N ASP A 91 1.69 -10.13 2.98
CA ASP A 91 1.75 -8.68 3.11
C ASP A 91 2.58 -8.04 1.98
N ASN A 92 2.34 -6.75 1.75
CA ASN A 92 3.05 -5.87 0.81
C ASN A 92 2.89 -6.21 -0.69
N LEU A 93 1.93 -7.05 -1.08
CA LEU A 93 1.59 -7.20 -2.51
C LEU A 93 0.95 -5.92 -3.08
N ASP A 94 0.40 -5.05 -2.24
CA ASP A 94 -0.07 -3.70 -2.59
C ASP A 94 1.07 -2.77 -3.03
N ARG A 95 2.32 -3.11 -2.70
CA ARG A 95 3.51 -2.31 -3.02
C ARG A 95 4.25 -2.77 -4.27
N ILE A 96 3.71 -3.76 -4.98
CA ILE A 96 4.31 -4.22 -6.24
C ILE A 96 4.32 -3.05 -7.22
N THR A 97 5.48 -2.82 -7.84
CA THR A 97 5.66 -1.73 -8.79
C THR A 97 4.62 -1.82 -9.90
N PHE A 98 3.86 -0.75 -10.06
CA PHE A 98 2.97 -0.59 -11.20
C PHE A 98 3.80 -0.51 -12.49
N LYS A 99 3.52 -1.42 -13.43
CA LYS A 99 4.09 -1.42 -14.78
C LYS A 99 2.96 -1.62 -15.77
N ASP A 100 2.85 -0.71 -16.73
CA ASP A 100 1.97 -0.89 -17.88
C ASP A 100 2.72 -1.69 -18.96
N PHE A 101 2.17 -2.83 -19.38
CA PHE A 101 2.74 -3.66 -20.45
C PHE A 101 2.12 -3.36 -21.83
N GLY A 102 1.24 -2.36 -21.92
CA GLY A 102 0.45 -2.02 -23.10
C GLY A 102 -0.83 -2.85 -23.20
N VAL A 103 -1.76 -2.37 -24.05
CA VAL A 103 -3.05 -3.03 -24.33
C VAL A 103 -3.92 -3.22 -23.08
N GLY A 104 -3.78 -2.34 -22.09
CA GLY A 104 -4.58 -2.37 -20.86
C GLY A 104 -4.19 -3.47 -19.89
N ARG A 105 -2.98 -4.04 -20.00
CA ARG A 105 -2.46 -5.07 -19.09
C ARG A 105 -1.39 -4.49 -18.19
N THR A 106 -1.62 -4.52 -16.88
CA THR A 106 -0.66 -4.03 -15.89
C THR A 106 0.00 -5.18 -15.10
N SER A 107 1.08 -4.89 -14.38
CA SER A 107 1.67 -5.82 -13.40
C SER A 107 0.68 -6.26 -12.32
N HIS A 108 -0.26 -5.38 -11.96
CA HIS A 108 -1.31 -5.68 -11.01
C HIS A 108 -2.37 -6.61 -11.61
N ASP A 109 -2.81 -6.37 -12.84
CA ASP A 109 -3.77 -7.27 -13.53
C ASP A 109 -3.16 -8.65 -13.73
N ALA A 110 -1.89 -8.73 -14.13
CA ALA A 110 -1.19 -9.99 -14.28
C ALA A 110 -1.18 -10.81 -12.98
N LEU A 111 -0.94 -10.17 -11.83
CA LEU A 111 -0.88 -10.89 -10.56
C LEU A 111 -2.27 -11.24 -10.00
N PHE A 112 -3.15 -10.25 -9.89
CA PHE A 112 -4.40 -10.40 -9.12
C PHE A 112 -5.58 -10.86 -9.97
N ILE A 113 -5.51 -10.72 -11.30
CA ILE A 113 -6.60 -11.12 -12.20
C ILE A 113 -6.19 -12.36 -12.99
N GLU A 114 -5.11 -12.30 -13.75
CA GLU A 114 -4.67 -13.43 -14.58
C GLU A 114 -4.19 -14.61 -13.73
N HIS A 115 -3.50 -14.33 -12.62
CA HIS A 115 -3.02 -15.35 -11.68
C HIS A 115 -3.82 -15.41 -10.36
N GLY A 116 -4.99 -14.77 -10.32
CA GLY A 116 -5.81 -14.68 -9.12
C GLY A 116 -6.33 -16.05 -8.63
N GLU A 117 -6.69 -16.94 -9.55
CA GLU A 117 -7.13 -18.30 -9.19
C GLU A 117 -6.00 -19.11 -8.54
N GLN A 118 -4.76 -18.95 -9.01
CA GLN A 118 -3.57 -19.57 -8.44
C GLN A 118 -3.28 -19.04 -7.02
N LEU A 119 -3.53 -17.75 -6.77
CA LEU A 119 -3.48 -17.19 -5.41
C LEU A 119 -4.55 -17.84 -4.52
N CYS A 120 -5.75 -18.07 -5.04
CA CYS A 120 -6.84 -18.74 -4.31
C CYS A 120 -6.68 -20.27 -4.18
N ALA A 121 -5.70 -20.88 -4.85
CA ALA A 121 -5.54 -22.34 -4.89
C ALA A 121 -4.86 -22.94 -3.64
N LEU A 122 -4.41 -22.11 -2.70
CA LEU A 122 -3.81 -22.61 -1.45
C LEU A 122 -4.88 -23.20 -0.52
N HIS A 123 -4.62 -24.41 -0.01
CA HIS A 123 -5.51 -25.13 0.90
C HIS A 123 -5.43 -24.61 2.34
N CYS A 124 -5.54 -23.31 2.53
CA CYS A 124 -5.62 -22.64 3.82
C CYS A 124 -6.32 -21.28 3.70
N HIS A 125 -6.65 -20.67 4.83
CA HIS A 125 -7.08 -19.27 4.83
C HIS A 125 -5.90 -18.38 4.42
N THR A 126 -6.10 -17.54 3.41
CA THR A 126 -5.06 -16.63 2.93
C THR A 126 -5.55 -15.19 2.89
N VAL A 127 -4.72 -14.28 3.37
CA VAL A 127 -4.97 -12.83 3.34
C VAL A 127 -3.93 -12.18 2.42
N TYR A 128 -4.41 -11.45 1.41
CA TYR A 128 -3.60 -10.69 0.47
C TYR A 128 -3.84 -9.20 0.66
N THR A 129 -2.78 -8.40 0.63
CA THR A 129 -2.88 -6.95 0.50
C THR A 129 -2.95 -6.57 -0.98
N VAL A 130 -3.97 -5.82 -1.40
CA VAL A 130 -4.16 -5.44 -2.81
C VAL A 130 -4.13 -3.91 -2.92
N PRO A 131 -3.51 -3.32 -3.96
CA PRO A 131 -3.53 -1.87 -4.13
C PRO A 131 -4.96 -1.35 -4.25
N ILE A 132 -5.31 -0.34 -3.45
CA ILE A 132 -6.67 0.25 -3.46
C ILE A 132 -7.07 0.79 -4.85
N SER A 133 -6.09 1.22 -5.65
CA SER A 133 -6.31 1.68 -7.02
C SER A 133 -7.00 0.63 -7.90
N MET A 134 -6.81 -0.67 -7.64
CA MET A 134 -7.48 -1.74 -8.37
C MET A 134 -8.99 -1.82 -8.10
N MET A 135 -9.44 -1.28 -6.96
CA MET A 135 -10.87 -1.21 -6.62
C MET A 135 -11.59 -0.09 -7.40
N TYR A 136 -10.86 0.77 -8.12
CA TYR A 136 -11.37 1.95 -8.80
C TYR A 136 -11.25 1.86 -10.32
N GLY A 137 -11.89 0.87 -10.94
CA GLY A 137 -11.90 0.70 -12.38
C GLY A 137 -12.83 -0.43 -12.82
N LEU A 138 -12.83 -0.74 -14.12
CA LEU A 138 -13.63 -1.85 -14.66
C LEU A 138 -13.14 -3.22 -14.17
N SER A 139 -11.83 -3.35 -13.91
CA SER A 139 -11.21 -4.57 -13.42
C SER A 139 -11.63 -4.94 -11.98
N ALA A 140 -12.14 -3.99 -11.20
CA ALA A 140 -12.61 -4.22 -9.83
C ALA A 140 -13.67 -5.33 -9.76
N ARG A 141 -14.56 -5.43 -10.76
CA ARG A 141 -15.59 -6.48 -10.79
C ARG A 141 -14.97 -7.87 -10.89
N THR A 142 -13.97 -8.02 -11.76
CA THR A 142 -13.25 -9.29 -11.93
C THR A 142 -12.46 -9.63 -10.68
N LEU A 143 -11.75 -8.64 -10.12
CA LEU A 143 -11.02 -8.79 -8.86
C LEU A 143 -11.92 -9.28 -7.72
N CYS A 144 -13.09 -8.64 -7.51
CA CYS A 144 -14.05 -9.06 -6.48
C CYS A 144 -14.70 -10.42 -6.77
N SER A 145 -14.74 -10.86 -8.04
CA SER A 145 -15.21 -12.21 -8.38
C SER A 145 -14.21 -13.29 -7.97
N ILE A 146 -12.91 -13.00 -8.09
CA ILE A 146 -11.82 -13.90 -7.70
C ILE A 146 -11.66 -13.89 -6.18
N PHE A 147 -11.73 -12.70 -5.56
CA PHE A 147 -11.61 -12.48 -4.12
C PHE A 147 -12.92 -11.94 -3.54
N PRO A 148 -13.94 -12.79 -3.30
CA PRO A 148 -15.27 -12.35 -2.86
C PRO A 148 -15.28 -11.82 -1.42
N ALA A 149 -14.33 -12.24 -0.59
CA ALA A 149 -14.16 -11.74 0.78
C ALA A 149 -13.05 -10.68 0.82
N TYR A 150 -13.43 -9.41 0.74
CA TYR A 150 -12.49 -8.29 0.77
C TYR A 150 -12.94 -7.21 1.76
N HIS A 151 -11.95 -6.47 2.28
CA HIS A 151 -12.16 -5.30 3.12
C HIS A 151 -11.28 -4.17 2.61
N VAL A 152 -11.90 -3.04 2.29
CA VAL A 152 -11.17 -1.80 2.03
C VAL A 152 -10.87 -1.14 3.38
N LEU A 153 -9.59 -0.85 3.62
CA LEU A 153 -9.15 -0.17 4.84
C LEU A 153 -9.02 1.34 4.53
N PRO A 154 -10.01 2.16 4.91
CA PRO A 154 -9.95 3.59 4.64
C PRO A 154 -8.91 4.29 5.52
N MET A 155 -8.55 5.51 5.14
CA MET A 155 -7.81 6.40 6.01
C MET A 155 -8.64 6.80 7.22
N ILE A 156 -7.95 7.10 8.32
CA ILE A 156 -8.59 7.63 9.52
C ILE A 156 -9.11 9.02 9.16
N LYS A 157 -10.41 9.25 9.28
CA LYS A 157 -11.00 10.55 8.94
C LYS A 157 -10.46 11.66 9.85
N SER A 158 -9.41 12.36 9.41
CA SER A 158 -8.78 13.46 10.16
C SER A 158 -9.58 14.76 10.06
N HIS A 159 -10.37 14.92 9.01
CA HIS A 159 -11.16 16.11 8.71
C HIS A 159 -12.49 15.75 8.05
N GLU A 160 -13.46 16.65 8.12
CA GLU A 160 -14.73 16.50 7.41
C GLU A 160 -14.60 16.95 5.94
N PRO A 161 -15.40 16.38 5.02
CA PRO A 161 -15.48 16.87 3.64
C PRO A 161 -15.83 18.35 3.58
N ARG A 162 -15.33 19.06 2.57
CA ARG A 162 -15.58 20.51 2.41
C ARG A 162 -17.06 20.83 2.21
N ALA A 163 -17.76 19.95 1.49
CA ALA A 163 -19.21 20.06 1.30
C ALA A 163 -20.00 19.97 2.63
N LYS A 164 -19.37 19.51 3.71
CA LYS A 164 -19.94 19.44 5.07
C LYS A 164 -19.35 20.49 6.03
N GLY A 165 -18.69 21.52 5.49
CA GLY A 165 -18.08 22.61 6.27
C GLY A 165 -16.58 22.46 6.52
N GLY A 166 -15.99 21.29 6.19
CA GLY A 166 -14.58 21.04 6.45
C GLY A 166 -14.23 21.00 7.94
N GLY A 167 -12.96 21.25 8.26
CA GLY A 167 -12.45 21.27 9.63
C GLY A 167 -12.08 19.89 10.17
N ASP A 168 -11.40 19.87 11.31
CA ASP A 168 -10.95 18.64 11.94
C ASP A 168 -12.14 17.75 12.34
N SER A 169 -11.96 16.44 12.21
CA SER A 169 -12.88 15.46 12.77
C SER A 169 -12.37 15.07 14.16
N PRO A 170 -13.04 15.46 15.27
CA PRO A 170 -12.51 15.22 16.62
C PRO A 170 -12.26 13.74 16.91
N GLU A 171 -13.14 12.85 16.41
CA GLU A 171 -12.98 11.41 16.58
C GLU A 171 -11.69 10.90 15.91
N GLY A 172 -11.44 11.30 14.66
CA GLY A 172 -10.24 10.86 13.94
C GLY A 172 -8.97 11.46 14.52
N MET A 173 -9.00 12.74 14.92
CA MET A 173 -7.88 13.38 15.61
C MET A 173 -7.53 12.65 16.91
N ASN A 174 -8.54 12.26 17.70
CA ASN A 174 -8.34 11.45 18.90
C ASN A 174 -7.79 10.05 18.59
N ARG A 175 -8.26 9.40 17.52
CA ARG A 175 -7.71 8.10 17.08
C ARG A 175 -6.25 8.21 16.65
N LEU A 176 -5.87 9.26 15.92
CA LEU A 176 -4.48 9.52 15.50
C LEU A 176 -3.59 9.81 16.72
N ARG A 177 -4.05 10.63 17.67
CA ARG A 177 -3.35 10.83 18.95
C ARG A 177 -3.19 9.51 19.72
N GLY A 178 -4.23 8.67 19.72
CA GLY A 178 -4.17 7.34 20.31
C GLY A 178 -3.08 6.47 19.67
N ILE A 179 -2.94 6.48 18.35
CA ILE A 179 -1.85 5.78 17.64
C ILE A 179 -0.48 6.31 18.09
N LEU A 180 -0.33 7.63 18.23
CA LEU A 180 0.92 8.22 18.75
C LEU A 180 1.23 7.73 20.17
N GLY A 181 0.23 7.71 21.06
CA GLY A 181 0.38 7.25 22.45
C GLY A 181 0.81 5.80 22.60
N HIS A 182 0.56 4.94 21.60
CA HIS A 182 1.08 3.56 21.58
C HIS A 182 2.54 3.46 21.11
N ARG A 183 3.15 4.57 20.68
CA ARG A 183 4.47 4.59 20.04
C ARG A 183 5.48 5.44 20.80
N ILE A 184 5.03 6.54 21.40
CA ILE A 184 5.85 7.48 22.14
C ILE A 184 5.08 8.02 23.36
N GLU A 185 5.81 8.51 24.35
CA GLU A 185 5.26 9.20 25.52
C GLU A 185 4.82 10.64 25.16
N VAL A 186 3.69 10.74 24.43
CA VAL A 186 3.21 11.98 23.76
C VAL A 186 3.24 13.19 24.68
N ASP A 187 2.68 13.08 25.89
CA ASP A 187 2.52 14.23 26.77
C ASP A 187 3.85 14.74 27.34
N SER A 188 4.89 13.90 27.37
CA SER A 188 6.24 14.26 27.82
C SER A 188 7.14 14.74 26.69
N LEU A 189 6.98 14.21 25.48
CA LEU A 189 7.86 14.49 24.35
C LEU A 189 7.35 15.61 23.44
N CYS A 190 6.04 15.81 23.35
CA CYS A 190 5.41 16.67 22.37
C CYS A 190 4.71 17.88 23.00
N GLU A 191 4.82 19.03 22.34
CA GLU A 191 3.88 20.15 22.54
C GLU A 191 2.49 19.78 22.01
N GLU A 192 1.41 20.26 22.63
CA GLU A 192 0.04 19.92 22.20
C GLU A 192 -0.25 20.39 20.77
N ASP A 193 0.27 21.56 20.39
CA ASP A 193 0.16 22.09 19.03
C ASP A 193 0.97 21.27 18.02
N ALA A 194 2.07 20.62 18.44
CA ALA A 194 2.85 19.71 17.61
C ALA A 194 2.07 18.42 17.34
N VAL A 195 1.41 17.86 18.36
CA VAL A 195 0.53 16.69 18.23
C VAL A 195 -0.61 16.97 17.26
N THR A 196 -1.30 18.11 17.45
CA THR A 196 -2.39 18.52 16.57
C THR A 196 -1.91 18.68 15.12
N HIS A 197 -0.72 19.27 14.93
CA HIS A 197 -0.14 19.45 13.59
C HIS A 197 0.24 18.12 12.93
N LEU A 198 0.86 17.19 13.66
CA LEU A 198 1.16 15.83 13.18
C LEU A 198 -0.09 15.12 12.66
N CYS A 199 -1.17 15.16 13.44
CA CYS A 199 -2.44 14.51 13.10
C CYS A 199 -3.11 15.13 11.86
N ARG A 200 -2.99 16.45 11.66
CA ARG A 200 -3.48 17.13 10.46
C ARG A 200 -2.62 16.82 9.23
N ALA A 201 -1.30 16.91 9.37
CA ALA A 201 -0.35 16.80 8.26
C ALA A 201 -0.32 15.41 7.60
N CYS A 202 -0.62 14.35 8.35
CA CYS A 202 -0.63 12.99 7.82
C CYS A 202 -1.89 12.64 6.99
N GLY A 203 -2.91 13.51 6.97
CA GLY A 203 -4.17 13.23 6.27
C GLY A 203 -4.88 11.98 6.77
N GLY A 204 -4.63 11.54 8.01
CA GLY A 204 -5.18 10.28 8.50
C GLY A 204 -4.47 9.01 8.04
N HIS A 205 -3.35 9.14 7.33
CA HIS A 205 -2.52 8.03 6.89
C HIS A 205 -1.55 7.59 8.02
N PRO A 206 -1.68 6.39 8.60
CA PRO A 206 -0.87 5.98 9.76
C PRO A 206 0.64 5.90 9.47
N ARG A 207 1.05 5.45 8.27
CA ARG A 207 2.47 5.42 7.88
C ARG A 207 3.08 6.82 7.83
N ASP A 208 2.43 7.77 7.15
CA ASP A 208 2.90 9.16 7.09
C ASP A 208 2.91 9.82 8.46
N LEU A 209 1.94 9.49 9.34
CA LEU A 209 2.02 9.91 10.75
C LEU A 209 3.31 9.42 11.42
N MET A 210 3.67 8.14 11.26
CA MET A 210 4.91 7.59 11.81
C MET A 210 6.17 8.18 11.15
N THR A 211 6.12 8.47 9.85
CA THR A 211 7.21 9.14 9.13
C THR A 211 7.42 10.55 9.66
N LEU A 212 6.35 11.32 9.83
CA LEU A 212 6.42 12.69 10.38
C LEU A 212 6.96 12.69 11.80
N VAL A 213 6.49 11.78 12.67
CA VAL A 213 7.01 11.65 14.04
C VAL A 213 8.50 11.35 14.02
N ARG A 214 8.94 10.37 13.21
CA ARG A 214 10.36 10.02 13.09
C ARG A 214 11.21 11.23 12.69
N HIS A 215 10.83 11.92 11.62
CA HIS A 215 11.57 13.11 11.18
C HIS A 215 11.52 14.24 12.22
N SER A 216 10.42 14.35 12.97
CA SER A 216 10.32 15.36 14.05
C SER A 216 11.26 15.04 15.22
N ILE A 217 11.45 13.75 15.53
CA ILE A 217 12.42 13.29 16.53
C ILE A 217 13.86 13.56 16.06
N GLU A 218 14.16 13.29 14.78
CA GLU A 218 15.48 13.59 14.20
C GLU A 218 15.84 15.08 14.29
N ASP A 219 14.83 15.95 14.21
CA ASP A 219 14.98 17.41 14.28
C ASP A 219 14.65 17.99 15.67
N ALA A 220 14.51 17.14 16.69
CA ALA A 220 14.16 17.55 18.05
C ALA A 220 15.36 18.16 18.79
N ASP A 221 15.10 19.19 19.60
CA ASP A 221 16.10 19.79 20.48
C ASP A 221 15.97 19.20 21.88
N GLU A 222 16.92 18.34 22.26
CA GLU A 222 16.95 17.64 23.54
C GLU A 222 17.08 18.60 24.75
N SER A 223 17.47 19.85 24.53
CA SER A 223 17.51 20.85 25.61
C SER A 223 16.12 21.37 26.02
N GLN A 224 15.10 21.15 25.19
CA GLN A 224 13.72 21.54 25.49
C GLN A 224 13.05 20.52 26.42
N ALA A 225 12.18 21.00 27.31
CA ALA A 225 11.37 20.13 28.17
C ALA A 225 10.45 19.19 27.35
N LYS A 226 9.99 19.65 26.18
CA LYS A 226 9.22 18.88 25.19
C LYS A 226 9.93 18.99 23.84
N PRO A 227 10.83 18.04 23.51
CA PRO A 227 11.72 18.15 22.34
C PRO A 227 11.00 18.23 20.99
N ILE A 228 9.82 17.61 20.87
CA ILE A 228 9.01 17.61 19.65
C ILE A 228 8.11 18.86 19.66
N THR A 229 8.67 19.95 19.16
CA THR A 229 7.99 21.24 19.03
C THR A 229 7.20 21.35 17.73
N ARG A 230 6.30 22.34 17.65
CA ARG A 230 5.59 22.66 16.40
C ARG A 230 6.56 22.90 15.23
N ALA A 231 7.67 23.59 15.47
CA ALA A 231 8.67 23.88 14.46
C ALA A 231 9.41 22.61 13.96
N ALA A 232 9.66 21.64 14.84
CA ALA A 232 10.23 20.35 14.44
C ALA A 232 9.28 19.58 13.51
N VAL A 233 7.97 19.60 13.81
CA VAL A 233 6.97 18.97 12.95
C VAL A 233 6.85 19.69 11.60
N GLU A 234 6.92 21.01 11.55
CA GLU A 234 6.88 21.77 10.29
C GLU A 234 8.07 21.43 9.38
N ARG A 235 9.27 21.21 9.94
CA ARG A 235 10.42 20.72 9.18
C ARG A 235 10.22 19.30 8.67
N ALA A 236 9.70 18.41 9.51
CA ALA A 236 9.34 17.04 9.11
C ALA A 236 8.30 17.02 7.97
N GLU A 237 7.29 17.87 8.06
CA GLU A 237 6.26 18.03 7.04
C GLU A 237 6.85 18.60 5.74
N ALA A 238 7.75 19.59 5.81
CA ALA A 238 8.43 20.13 4.63
C ALA A 238 9.20 19.04 3.85
N ARG A 239 9.80 18.06 4.54
CA ARG A 239 10.43 16.89 3.89
C ARG A 239 9.40 16.04 3.14
N LEU A 240 8.22 15.82 3.72
CA LEU A 240 7.12 15.09 3.08
C LEU A 240 6.57 15.85 1.86
N VAL A 241 6.37 17.16 1.98
CA VAL A 241 5.97 18.04 0.86
C VAL A 241 6.98 17.93 -0.28
N ALA A 242 8.29 17.99 0.00
CA ALA A 242 9.33 17.85 -1.01
C ALA A 242 9.39 16.44 -1.63
N ALA A 243 8.95 15.39 -0.93
CA ALA A 243 8.84 14.06 -1.53
C ALA A 243 7.71 14.02 -2.56
N PHE A 244 6.53 14.57 -2.23
CA PHE A 244 5.41 14.68 -3.17
C PHE A 244 5.73 15.57 -4.37
N SER A 245 6.45 16.68 -4.17
CA SER A 245 6.80 17.60 -5.26
C SER A 245 7.63 16.95 -6.37
N ARG A 246 8.42 15.91 -6.05
CA ARG A 246 9.23 15.16 -7.00
C ARG A 246 8.47 14.05 -7.71
N MET A 247 7.34 13.62 -7.14
CA MET A 247 6.60 12.43 -7.57
C MET A 247 5.41 12.79 -8.47
N ILE A 248 4.75 13.92 -8.23
CA ILE A 248 3.49 14.27 -8.88
C ILE A 248 3.74 14.91 -10.25
N PRO A 249 3.23 14.32 -11.35
CA PRO A 249 3.32 14.94 -12.68
C PRO A 249 2.55 16.26 -12.76
N GLU A 250 3.06 17.24 -13.51
CA GLU A 250 2.41 18.56 -13.68
C GLU A 250 0.95 18.47 -14.16
N PRO A 251 0.57 17.60 -15.11
CA PRO A 251 -0.83 17.47 -15.56
C PRO A 251 -1.80 17.01 -14.47
N TYR A 252 -1.32 16.51 -13.33
CA TYR A 252 -2.18 16.00 -12.26
C TYR A 252 -2.74 17.13 -11.39
N PHE A 253 -2.12 18.32 -11.35
CA PHE A 253 -2.54 19.38 -10.43
C PHE A 253 -3.96 19.89 -10.67
N GLU A 254 -4.43 20.01 -11.91
CA GLU A 254 -5.82 20.35 -12.22
C GLU A 254 -6.80 19.31 -11.68
N LYS A 255 -6.46 18.03 -11.82
CA LYS A 255 -7.27 16.91 -11.32
C LYS A 255 -7.27 16.87 -9.80
N LEU A 256 -6.11 17.07 -9.16
CA LEU A 256 -5.99 17.16 -7.72
C LEU A 256 -6.84 18.31 -7.16
N VAL A 257 -6.82 19.49 -7.79
CA VAL A 257 -7.68 20.61 -7.39
C VAL A 257 -9.16 20.26 -7.54
N ALA A 258 -9.54 19.58 -8.62
CA ALA A 258 -10.91 19.10 -8.78
C ALA A 258 -11.32 18.10 -7.68
N VAL A 259 -10.44 17.15 -7.31
CA VAL A 259 -10.66 16.21 -6.20
C VAL A 259 -10.80 16.97 -4.88
N TYR A 260 -9.89 17.88 -4.58
CA TYR A 260 -9.89 18.71 -3.38
C TYR A 260 -11.22 19.46 -3.21
N ARG A 261 -11.78 19.99 -4.30
CA ARG A 261 -13.03 20.76 -4.25
C ARG A 261 -14.29 19.89 -4.14
N THR A 262 -14.30 18.76 -4.83
CA THR A 262 -15.50 17.93 -4.97
C THR A 262 -15.55 16.77 -3.98
N ASN A 263 -14.42 16.48 -3.33
CA ASN A 263 -14.16 15.28 -2.55
C ASN A 263 -14.47 13.96 -3.29
N LYS A 264 -14.32 13.98 -4.62
CA LYS A 264 -14.63 12.86 -5.52
C LYS A 264 -13.52 12.66 -6.54
N ILE A 265 -13.28 11.41 -6.91
CA ILE A 265 -12.40 11.05 -8.01
C ILE A 265 -13.18 10.59 -9.23
N LYS A 266 -12.56 10.70 -10.41
CA LYS A 266 -12.99 9.91 -11.57
C LYS A 266 -12.41 8.49 -11.46
N LYS A 267 -13.00 7.55 -12.19
CA LYS A 267 -12.56 6.14 -12.25
C LYS A 267 -11.70 5.93 -13.50
N ASP A 268 -10.70 6.80 -13.68
CA ASP A 268 -9.76 6.79 -14.80
C ASP A 268 -8.32 6.47 -14.33
N ALA A 269 -7.43 6.22 -15.28
CA ALA A 269 -6.06 5.78 -15.00
C ALA A 269 -5.27 6.79 -14.13
N ASP A 270 -5.50 8.09 -14.32
CA ASP A 270 -4.77 9.10 -13.55
C ASP A 270 -5.22 9.16 -12.09
N HIS A 271 -6.52 9.02 -11.83
CA HIS A 271 -7.01 8.96 -10.44
C HIS A 271 -6.65 7.63 -9.77
N GLN A 272 -6.62 6.52 -10.51
CA GLN A 272 -6.05 5.26 -10.01
C GLN A 272 -4.58 5.44 -9.64
N ALA A 273 -3.78 6.13 -10.46
CA ALA A 273 -2.39 6.44 -10.16
C ALA A 273 -2.25 7.35 -8.94
N MET A 274 -3.14 8.34 -8.76
CA MET A 274 -3.17 9.21 -7.57
C MET A 274 -3.52 8.46 -6.28
N LEU A 275 -4.42 7.47 -6.35
CA LEU A 275 -4.71 6.58 -5.22
C LEU A 275 -3.51 5.67 -4.91
N PHE A 276 -2.87 5.14 -5.94
CA PHE A 276 -1.70 4.26 -5.79
C PHE A 276 -0.50 5.01 -5.19
N SER A 277 -0.23 6.23 -5.65
CA SER A 277 0.83 7.09 -5.14
C SER A 277 0.48 7.78 -3.82
N GLN A 278 -0.77 7.64 -3.37
CA GLN A 278 -1.29 8.23 -2.13
C GLN A 278 -1.31 9.77 -2.14
N SER A 279 -1.20 10.40 -3.32
CA SER A 279 -1.47 11.84 -3.47
C SER A 279 -2.94 12.17 -3.26
N VAL A 280 -3.82 11.18 -3.47
CA VAL A 280 -5.23 11.20 -3.08
C VAL A 280 -5.49 10.06 -2.09
N LEU A 281 -6.22 10.37 -1.03
CA LEU A 281 -6.58 9.46 0.06
C LEU A 281 -8.07 9.16 0.03
N GLU A 282 -8.44 7.91 0.34
CA GLU A 282 -9.83 7.49 0.52
C GLU A 282 -10.21 7.46 2.01
N TYR A 283 -11.43 7.93 2.30
CA TYR A 283 -12.08 7.79 3.59
C TYR A 283 -13.45 7.10 3.41
N ALA A 284 -13.73 6.08 4.23
CA ALA A 284 -14.97 5.32 4.17
C ALA A 284 -15.67 5.35 5.53
N ASN A 285 -16.50 6.37 5.72
CA ASN A 285 -17.26 6.62 6.95
C ASN A 285 -18.74 6.96 6.65
N GLY A 286 -19.28 6.36 5.57
CA GLY A 286 -20.64 6.51 5.06
C GLY A 286 -20.96 5.41 4.03
N VAL A 287 -22.10 5.54 3.32
CA VAL A 287 -22.52 4.56 2.30
C VAL A 287 -21.57 4.54 1.10
N GLU A 288 -21.16 5.72 0.63
CA GLU A 288 -20.13 5.87 -0.39
C GLU A 288 -18.83 6.42 0.24
N PRO A 289 -17.66 5.92 -0.18
CA PRO A 289 -16.39 6.53 0.21
C PRO A 289 -16.25 7.92 -0.42
N TRP A 290 -15.43 8.76 0.20
CA TRP A 290 -15.04 10.06 -0.34
C TRP A 290 -13.52 10.18 -0.35
N HIS A 291 -13.03 11.15 -1.10
CA HIS A 291 -11.61 11.30 -1.35
C HIS A 291 -11.15 12.71 -1.06
N ASP A 292 -9.90 12.88 -0.64
CA ASP A 292 -9.27 14.19 -0.61
C ASP A 292 -7.80 14.08 -0.98
N VAL A 293 -7.24 15.21 -1.39
CA VAL A 293 -5.82 15.36 -1.68
C VAL A 293 -5.04 15.28 -0.38
N HIS A 294 -3.92 14.56 -0.36
CA HIS A 294 -3.06 14.47 0.81
C HIS A 294 -2.63 15.88 1.28
N PRO A 295 -2.67 16.21 2.59
CA PRO A 295 -2.36 17.58 3.08
C PRO A 295 -1.01 18.14 2.62
N ALA A 296 0.04 17.31 2.61
CA ALA A 296 1.34 17.71 2.06
C ALA A 296 1.30 18.14 0.57
N VAL A 297 0.44 17.52 -0.25
CA VAL A 297 0.25 17.90 -1.66
C VAL A 297 -0.46 19.25 -1.77
N GLN A 298 -1.38 19.54 -0.85
CA GLN A 298 -2.09 20.84 -0.81
C GLN A 298 -1.15 22.02 -0.53
N LYS A 299 0.04 21.76 0.03
CA LYS A 299 1.07 22.78 0.31
C LYS A 299 2.02 23.05 -0.85
N LEU A 300 1.90 22.31 -1.96
CA LEU A 300 2.73 22.56 -3.14
C LEU A 300 2.33 23.86 -3.82
N ASP A 301 3.33 24.60 -4.31
CA ASP A 301 3.10 25.85 -5.04
C ASP A 301 2.26 25.61 -6.28
N SER A 302 2.58 24.57 -7.07
CA SER A 302 1.82 24.19 -8.27
C SER A 302 0.35 23.88 -7.96
N PHE A 303 0.05 23.24 -6.82
CA PHE A 303 -1.31 23.01 -6.38
C PHE A 303 -2.01 24.33 -6.01
N THR A 304 -1.31 25.17 -5.25
CA THR A 304 -1.84 26.45 -4.77
C THR A 304 -2.11 27.43 -5.92
N GLU A 305 -1.24 27.48 -6.93
CA GLU A 305 -1.40 28.29 -8.13
C GLU A 305 -2.63 27.88 -8.93
N VAL A 306 -2.79 26.58 -9.21
CA VAL A 306 -3.97 26.06 -9.92
C VAL A 306 -5.25 26.36 -9.14
N LEU A 307 -5.25 26.17 -7.82
CA LEU A 307 -6.40 26.47 -6.96
C LEU A 307 -6.78 27.96 -6.99
N LYS A 308 -5.79 28.87 -6.96
CA LYS A 308 -6.01 30.32 -7.07
C LYS A 308 -6.58 30.70 -8.45
N ASN A 309 -6.02 30.15 -9.51
CA ASN A 309 -6.45 30.42 -10.89
C ASN A 309 -7.90 29.97 -11.13
N GLU A 310 -8.30 28.80 -10.61
CA GLU A 310 -9.69 28.36 -10.69
C GLU A 310 -10.65 29.25 -9.91
N ARG A 311 -10.27 29.71 -8.71
CA ARG A 311 -11.09 30.64 -7.92
C ARG A 311 -11.30 31.95 -8.66
N ALA A 312 -10.24 32.50 -9.27
CA ALA A 312 -10.32 33.73 -10.06
C ALA A 312 -11.27 33.58 -11.26
N LYS A 313 -11.24 32.44 -11.97
CA LYS A 313 -12.17 32.15 -13.08
C LYS A 313 -13.63 32.17 -12.63
N LEU A 314 -13.93 31.51 -11.51
CA LEU A 314 -15.30 31.44 -10.98
C LEU A 314 -15.84 32.80 -10.54
N THR A 315 -14.99 33.66 -9.98
CA THR A 315 -15.38 35.03 -9.61
C THR A 315 -15.55 35.94 -10.83
N ALA A 316 -14.85 35.67 -11.93
CA ALA A 316 -15.01 36.43 -13.18
C ALA A 316 -16.27 36.03 -13.97
N GLU A 317 -16.79 34.81 -13.76
CA GLU A 317 -17.99 34.27 -14.41
C GLU A 317 -19.30 34.51 -13.61
N SER A 318 -19.20 34.99 -12.36
CA SER A 318 -20.32 35.29 -11.46
C SER A 318 -20.67 36.77 -11.43
#